data_AF-A0AAJ1V041-F1
#
_entry.id   AF-A0AAJ1V041-F1
#
_cell.length_a   1.000
_cell.length_b   1.000
_cell.length_c   1.000
_cell.angle_alpha   90.00
_cell.angle_beta   90.00
_cell.angle_gamma   90.00
#
_symmetry.space_group_name_H-M   'P 1'
#
loop_
_entity.id
_entity.type
_entity.pdbx_description
1 polymer ?
#
loop_
_entity_poly.entity_id
_entity_poly.type
_entity_poly.pdbx_seq_one_letter_code
_entity_poly.pdbx_strand_id
1 'polypeptide(L)' 'MQTLHLGPEQVLVAAKIAVAANSSGKQIADHINEAEAAIRGSLPELDLTIFIEPDLSK' A
#
# COMPACT_ATOMS: atom_id res chain seq x y z
N MET A 1 -9.69 1.06 -0.58
CA MET A 1 -8.74 1.62 0.40
C MET A 1 -9.50 1.92 1.67
N GLN A 2 -8.91 1.59 2.82
CA GLN A 2 -9.44 1.90 4.13
C GLN A 2 -8.32 2.44 5.00
N THR A 3 -8.63 3.42 5.84
CA THR A 3 -7.70 3.98 6.81
C THR A 3 -8.29 3.88 8.22
N LEU A 4 -7.44 3.71 9.23
CA LEU A 4 -7.84 3.67 10.63
C LEU A 4 -6.81 4.41 11.48
N HIS A 5 -7.25 5.36 12.30
CA HIS A 5 -6.39 5.98 13.30
C HIS A 5 -6.14 4.99 14.44
N LEU A 6 -4.87 4.69 14.68
CA LEU A 6 -4.40 3.87 15.79
C LEU A 6 -4.01 4.74 17.00
N GLY A 7 -3.68 6.00 16.73
CA GLY A 7 -3.38 7.04 17.71
C GLY A 7 -3.41 8.42 17.05
N PRO A 8 -2.99 9.48 17.79
CA PRO A 8 -3.01 10.85 17.27
C PRO A 8 -2.25 11.02 15.95
N GLU A 9 -1.02 10.49 15.89
CA GLU A 9 -0.12 10.58 14.72
C GLU A 9 0.14 9.21 14.07
N GLN A 10 -0.66 8.19 14.40
CA GLN A 10 -0.47 6.83 13.92
C GLN A 10 -1.68 6.35 13.12
N VAL A 11 -1.45 5.89 11.89
CA VAL A 11 -2.51 5.49 10.96
C VAL A 11 -2.19 4.13 10.33
N LEU A 12 -3.17 3.25 10.32
CA LEU A 12 -3.19 2.06 9.47
C LEU A 12 -3.77 2.42 8.11
N VAL A 13 -3.04 2.09 7.04
CA VAL A 13 -3.50 2.20 5.65
C VAL A 13 -3.61 0.78 5.07
N ALA A 14 -4.82 0.38 4.71
CA ALA A 14 -5.08 -0.86 3.98
C ALA A 14 -5.52 -0.55 2.55
N ALA A 15 -4.74 -0.99 1.58
CA ALA A 15 -4.96 -0.70 0.16
C ALA A 15 -4.85 -1.96 -0.70
N LYS A 16 -5.57 -1.92 -1.82
CA LYS A 16 -5.41 -2.86 -2.92
C LYS A 16 -4.80 -2.12 -4.10
N ILE A 17 -3.88 -2.75 -4.82
CA ILE A 17 -3.37 -2.24 -6.09
C ILE A 17 -3.81 -3.12 -7.25
N ALA A 18 -4.25 -2.50 -8.33
CA ALA A 18 -4.55 -3.23 -9.56
C ALA A 18 -3.26 -3.78 -10.15
N VAL A 19 -3.27 -5.04 -10.58
CA VAL A 19 -2.15 -5.69 -11.26
C VAL A 19 -2.62 -6.29 -12.58
N ALA A 20 -1.76 -6.27 -13.60
CA ALA A 20 -2.09 -6.91 -14.87
C ALA A 20 -2.13 -8.44 -14.70
N ALA A 21 -3.02 -9.11 -15.45
CA ALA A 21 -3.24 -10.56 -15.34
C ALA A 21 -1.97 -11.42 -15.59
N ASN A 22 -1.00 -10.90 -16.34
CA ASN A 22 0.26 -11.57 -16.65
C ASN A 22 1.46 -11.00 -15.88
N SER A 23 1.22 -10.22 -14.82
CA SER A 23 2.30 -9.71 -13.96
C SER A 23 3.02 -10.85 -13.27
N SER A 24 4.35 -10.86 -13.37
CA SER A 24 5.18 -11.74 -12.56
C SER A 24 5.13 -11.33 -11.09
N GLY A 25 5.43 -12.27 -10.19
CA GLY A 25 5.52 -11.98 -8.75
C GLY A 25 6.52 -10.86 -8.43
N LYS A 26 7.60 -10.74 -9.21
CA LYS A 26 8.56 -9.64 -9.06
C LYS A 26 7.93 -8.29 -9.41
N GLN A 27 7.22 -8.19 -10.54
CA GLN A 27 6.57 -6.94 -10.95
C GLN A 27 5.50 -6.51 -9.94
N ILE A 28 4.76 -7.46 -9.39
CA ILE A 28 3.78 -7.18 -8.33
C ILE A 28 4.49 -6.61 -7.09
N ALA A 29 5.57 -7.24 -6.63
CA ALA A 29 6.33 -6.77 -5.48
C ALA A 29 6.94 -5.38 -5.72
N ASP A 30 7.47 -5.12 -6.92
CA ASP A 30 8.02 -3.81 -7.29
C ASP A 30 6.93 -2.73 -7.22
N HIS A 31 5.74 -2.97 -7.77
CA HIS A 31 4.62 -2.01 -7.69
C HIS A 31 4.12 -1.80 -6.26
N ILE A 32 4.10 -2.83 -5.42
CA ILE A 32 3.75 -2.70 -3.99
C ILE A 32 4.77 -1.79 -3.29
N ASN A 33 6.06 -2.00 -3.51
CA ASN A 33 7.12 -1.20 -2.90
C ASN A 33 7.05 0.26 -3.35
N GLU A 34 6.80 0.51 -4.64
CA GLU A 34 6.62 1.86 -5.18
C GLU A 34 5.42 2.57 -4.54
N ALA A 35 4.29 1.87 -4.41
CA ALA A 35 3.11 2.41 -3.76
C ALA A 35 3.35 2.71 -2.27
N GLU A 36 4.02 1.82 -1.53
CA GLU A 36 4.37 2.07 -0.13
C GLU A 36 5.28 3.31 0.01
N ALA A 37 6.33 3.40 -0.81
CA ALA A 37 7.25 4.52 -0.80
C ALA A 37 6.53 5.86 -1.12
N ALA A 38 5.62 5.86 -2.08
CA ALA A 38 4.82 7.03 -2.43
C ALA A 38 3.91 7.48 -1.26
N ILE A 39 3.27 6.53 -0.58
CA ILE A 39 2.41 6.81 0.59
C ILE A 39 3.26 7.41 1.73
N ARG A 40 4.38 6.78 2.09
CA ARG A 40 5.27 7.28 3.14
C ARG A 40 5.85 8.65 2.81
N GLY A 41 6.23 8.88 1.56
CA GLY A 41 6.76 10.17 1.10
C GLY A 41 5.74 11.30 1.13
N SER A 42 4.44 10.99 1.08
CA SER A 42 3.37 11.99 1.06
C SER A 42 2.95 12.45 2.45
N LEU A 43 3.25 11.68 3.50
CA LEU A 43 2.86 11.92 4.90
C LEU A 43 4.03 11.64 5.85
N PRO A 44 5.19 12.31 5.67
CA PRO A 44 6.41 12.00 6.41
C PRO A 44 6.32 12.23 7.93
N GLU A 45 5.33 13.01 8.39
CA GLU A 45 5.06 13.30 9.79
C GLU A 45 4.27 12.21 10.52
N LEU A 46 3.60 11.30 9.80
CA LEU A 46 2.77 10.26 10.39
C LEU A 46 3.51 8.92 10.53
N ASP A 47 3.24 8.20 11.62
CA ASP A 47 3.63 6.80 11.76
C ASP A 47 2.62 5.90 11.04
N LEU A 48 3.01 5.43 9.85
CA LEU A 48 2.14 4.62 8.98
C LEU A 48 2.44 3.13 9.13
N THR A 49 1.42 2.37 9.55
CA THR A 49 1.35 0.93 9.31
C THR A 49 0.63 0.71 7.98
N ILE A 50 1.29 0.08 7.01
CA ILE A 50 0.77 -0.02 5.64
C ILE A 50 0.61 -1.49 5.26
N PHE A 51 -0.57 -1.86 4.78
CA PHE A 51 -0.86 -3.16 4.19
C PHE A 51 -1.35 -2.95 2.76
N ILE A 52 -0.59 -3.47 1.80
CA ILE A 52 -0.94 -3.42 0.38
C ILE A 52 -1.01 -4.84 -0.15
N GLU A 53 -2.13 -5.17 -0.78
CA GLU A 53 -2.30 -6.44 -1.49
C GLU A 53 -2.58 -6.21 -2.98
N PRO A 54 -2.17 -7.15 -3.86
CA PRO A 54 -2.59 -7.10 -5.25
C PRO A 54 -4.08 -7.47 -5.37
N ASP A 55 -4.82 -6.70 -6.16
CA ASP A 55 -6.19 -7.05 -6.51
C ASP A 55 -6.17 -8.06 -7.65
N LEU A 56 -6.16 -9.34 -7.28
CA LEU A 56 -6.25 -10.44 -8.23
C LEU A 56 -7.73 -10.65 -8.56
N SER A 57 -8.21 -9.96 -9.60
CA SER A 57 -9.52 -10.29 -10.18
C SER A 57 -9.51 -11.74 -10.67
N LYS A 58 -10.60 -12.47 -10.44
CA LYS A 58 -10.79 -13.83 -10.96
C LYS A 58 -10.82 -13.86 -12.49
#